data_AF-A0A357TCB7-F1
#
_entry.id   AF-A0A357TCB7-F1
#
_cell.length_a   1.000
_cell.length_b   1.000
_cell.length_c   1.000
_cell.angle_alpha   90.00
_cell.angle_beta   90.00
_cell.angle_gamma   90.00
#
_symmetry.space_group_name_H-M   'P 1'
#
loop_
_entity.id
_entity.type
_entity.pdbx_description
1 polymer ?
#
loop_
_entity_poly.entity_id
_entity_poly.type
_entity_poly.pdbx_seq_one_letter_code
_entity_poly.pdbx_strand_id
1 'polypeptide(L)'
;MIVLNFSHPLTEAHQKQLEQITGREISRVVEIKTQIDPQKPIVQQVVDIADRVGLTAKEWQSLPILINPPSLNIITAVLLAELHGRCGYFPPVVRLRQKEGSIPPEFEVAEVVNLQEVRERAREKRYD
;
A
#
# COMPACT_ATOMS: atom_id res chain seq x y z
N MET A 1 -5.59 -5.42 -11.49
CA MET A 1 -5.53 -4.86 -10.12
C MET A 1 -5.14 -3.41 -10.20
N ILE A 2 -5.56 -2.61 -9.21
CA ILE A 2 -5.13 -1.22 -9.10
C ILE A 2 -4.04 -1.11 -8.03
N VAL A 3 -2.99 -0.33 -8.32
CA VAL A 3 -1.96 0.01 -7.34
C VAL A 3 -2.19 1.44 -6.86
N LEU A 4 -2.30 1.61 -5.55
CA LEU A 4 -2.31 2.93 -4.90
C LEU A 4 -0.91 3.19 -4.38
N ASN A 5 -0.20 4.10 -5.04
CA ASN A 5 1.17 4.44 -4.72
C ASN A 5 1.23 5.67 -3.82
N PHE A 6 1.67 5.49 -2.59
CA PHE A 6 1.86 6.54 -1.60
C PHE A 6 3.35 6.86 -1.36
N SER A 7 4.23 6.40 -2.25
CA SER A 7 5.68 6.56 -2.13
C SER A 7 6.26 7.16 -3.41
N HIS A 8 7.55 6.96 -3.64
CA HIS A 8 8.19 7.29 -4.91
C HIS A 8 7.55 6.50 -6.07
N PRO A 9 7.55 7.06 -7.30
CA PRO A 9 6.97 6.41 -8.46
C PRO A 9 7.50 4.98 -8.68
N LEU A 10 6.60 4.05 -8.96
CA LEU A 10 6.97 2.68 -9.32
C LEU A 10 7.45 2.64 -10.78
N THR A 11 8.66 2.11 -10.98
CA THR A 11 9.21 1.90 -12.33
C THR A 11 8.43 0.82 -13.08
N GLU A 12 8.55 0.78 -14.41
CA GLU A 12 7.98 -0.31 -15.22
C GLU A 12 8.49 -1.70 -14.77
N ALA A 13 9.75 -1.77 -14.33
CA ALA A 13 10.32 -3.01 -13.80
C ALA A 13 9.62 -3.44 -12.51
N HIS A 14 9.33 -2.50 -11.60
CA HIS A 14 8.55 -2.79 -10.39
C HIS A 14 7.15 -3.29 -10.75
N GLN A 15 6.47 -2.63 -11.68
CA GLN A 15 5.12 -3.02 -12.09
C GLN A 15 5.11 -4.46 -12.64
N LYS A 16 6.05 -4.81 -13.54
CA LYS A 16 6.19 -6.18 -14.04
C LYS A 16 6.47 -7.20 -12.94
N GLN A 17 7.34 -6.88 -11.98
CA GLN A 17 7.61 -7.76 -10.82
C GLN A 17 6.34 -7.97 -9.98
N LEU A 18 5.54 -6.92 -9.75
CA LEU A 18 4.27 -7.02 -9.03
C LEU A 18 3.25 -7.90 -9.77
N GLU A 19 3.13 -7.75 -11.08
CA GLU A 19 2.23 -8.59 -11.89
C GLU A 19 2.63 -10.07 -11.83
N GLN A 20 3.94 -10.36 -11.89
CA GLN A 20 4.48 -11.72 -11.75
C GLN A 20 4.19 -12.31 -10.37
N ILE A 21 4.48 -11.56 -9.29
CA ILE A 21 4.27 -12.03 -7.92
C ILE A 21 2.77 -12.25 -7.62
N THR A 22 1.91 -11.38 -8.12
CA THR A 22 0.47 -11.41 -7.83
C THR A 22 -0.35 -12.26 -8.80
N GLY A 23 0.21 -12.60 -9.97
CA GLY A 23 -0.51 -13.25 -11.06
C GLY A 23 -1.63 -12.37 -11.65
N ARG A 24 -1.57 -11.05 -11.48
CA ARG A 24 -2.61 -10.09 -11.90
C ARG A 24 -1.99 -8.89 -12.58
N GLU A 25 -2.51 -8.55 -13.76
CA GLU A 25 -2.13 -7.33 -14.48
C GLU A 25 -2.47 -6.06 -13.67
N ILE A 26 -1.62 -5.04 -13.74
CA ILE A 26 -1.86 -3.72 -13.18
C ILE A 26 -2.63 -2.89 -14.20
N SER A 27 -3.92 -2.68 -13.96
CA SER A 27 -4.78 -1.88 -14.85
C SER A 27 -4.60 -0.38 -14.67
N ARG A 28 -4.12 0.05 -13.49
CA ARG A 28 -3.93 1.45 -13.14
C ARG A 28 -2.98 1.57 -11.95
N VAL A 29 -2.03 2.50 -12.03
CA VAL A 29 -1.28 3.01 -10.88
C VAL A 29 -1.80 4.42 -10.57
N VAL A 30 -2.18 4.67 -9.33
CA VAL A 30 -2.59 5.99 -8.84
C VAL A 30 -1.47 6.52 -7.96
N GLU A 31 -0.92 7.67 -8.33
CA GLU A 31 0.16 8.33 -7.60
C GLU A 31 -0.41 9.33 -6.59
N ILE A 32 -0.16 9.12 -5.29
CA ILE A 32 -0.69 9.94 -4.20
C ILE A 32 0.46 10.56 -3.40
N LYS A 33 0.44 11.89 -3.35
CA LYS A 33 1.33 12.71 -2.54
C LYS A 33 0.99 12.61 -1.05
N THR A 34 1.97 12.21 -0.23
CA THR A 34 1.82 11.99 1.22
C THR A 34 2.51 13.05 2.09
N GLN A 35 2.76 14.25 1.57
CA GLN A 35 3.29 15.33 2.39
C GLN A 35 2.28 15.71 3.47
N ILE A 36 2.76 15.83 4.71
CA ILE A 36 1.99 16.27 5.87
C ILE A 36 2.69 17.47 6.52
N ASP A 37 1.92 18.25 7.24
CA ASP A 37 2.39 19.26 8.18
C ASP A 37 2.59 18.59 9.55
N PRO A 38 3.83 18.50 10.07
CA PRO A 38 4.12 17.85 11.35
C PRO A 38 3.55 18.61 12.56
N GLN A 39 3.09 19.86 12.39
CA GLN A 39 2.48 20.66 13.45
C GLN A 39 0.96 20.46 13.54
N LYS A 40 0.36 19.71 12.62
CA LYS A 40 -1.08 19.44 12.57
C LYS A 40 -1.41 18.01 12.96
N PRO A 41 -2.63 17.75 13.46
CA PRO A 41 -3.10 16.39 13.74
C PRO A 41 -2.94 15.47 12.53
N ILE A 42 -2.33 14.29 12.73
CA ILE A 42 -2.00 13.37 11.64
C ILE A 42 -3.21 12.68 11.03
N VAL A 43 -4.24 12.37 11.85
CA VAL A 43 -5.40 11.58 11.41
C VAL A 43 -6.15 12.27 10.27
N GLN A 44 -6.50 13.55 10.44
CA GLN A 44 -7.22 14.30 9.40
C GLN A 44 -6.40 14.36 8.09
N GLN A 45 -5.09 14.57 8.20
CA GLN A 45 -4.22 14.64 7.02
C GLN A 45 -4.15 13.30 6.28
N VAL A 46 -4.19 12.17 7.00
CA VAL A 46 -4.21 10.83 6.39
C VAL A 46 -5.56 10.52 5.75
N VAL A 47 -6.67 10.96 6.36
CA VAL A 47 -8.00 10.88 5.73
C VAL A 47 -8.01 11.67 4.42
N ASP A 48 -7.49 12.90 4.43
CA ASP A 48 -7.38 13.73 3.23
C ASP A 48 -6.49 13.07 2.15
N ILE A 49 -5.41 12.38 2.56
CA ILE A 49 -4.56 11.59 1.65
C ILE A 49 -5.34 10.43 1.04
N ALA A 50 -6.14 9.70 1.82
CA ALA A 50 -6.98 8.61 1.33
C ALA A 50 -8.10 9.10 0.39
N ASP A 51 -8.65 10.29 0.65
CA ASP A 51 -9.67 10.90 -0.20
C ASP A 51 -9.13 11.31 -1.58
N ARG A 52 -7.87 11.76 -1.65
CA ARG A 52 -7.21 12.10 -2.93
C ARG A 52 -7.09 10.92 -3.91
N VAL A 53 -7.25 9.69 -3.43
CA VAL A 53 -7.26 8.51 -4.29
C VAL A 53 -8.45 8.57 -5.27
N GLY A 54 -9.58 9.18 -4.87
CA GLY A 54 -10.72 9.42 -5.74
C GLY A 54 -11.55 8.16 -6.09
N LEU A 55 -11.39 7.06 -5.34
CA LEU A 55 -12.27 5.89 -5.46
C LEU A 55 -13.61 6.15 -4.76
N THR A 56 -14.68 5.70 -5.39
CA THR A 56 -16.02 5.62 -4.79
C THR A 56 -16.07 4.52 -3.73
N ALA A 57 -17.07 4.58 -2.84
CA ALA A 57 -17.30 3.54 -1.83
C ALA A 57 -17.43 2.13 -2.45
N LYS A 58 -18.08 2.02 -3.62
CA LYS A 58 -18.21 0.75 -4.36
C LYS A 58 -16.86 0.26 -4.87
N GLU A 59 -16.02 1.15 -5.38
CA GLU A 59 -14.69 0.77 -5.86
C GLU A 59 -13.77 0.33 -4.73
N TRP A 60 -13.79 1.01 -3.59
CA TRP A 60 -13.04 0.61 -2.39
C TRP A 60 -13.36 -0.83 -1.95
N GLN A 61 -14.62 -1.24 -2.06
CA GLN A 61 -15.07 -2.56 -1.62
C GLN A 61 -14.93 -3.67 -2.68
N SER A 62 -14.83 -3.32 -3.96
CA SER A 62 -14.90 -4.30 -5.05
C SER A 62 -13.63 -4.41 -5.90
N LEU A 63 -12.78 -3.37 -5.94
CA LEU A 63 -11.56 -3.42 -6.73
C LEU A 63 -10.49 -4.25 -6.01
N PRO A 64 -9.71 -5.06 -6.75
CA PRO A 64 -8.49 -5.66 -6.23
C PRO A 64 -7.42 -4.57 -6.09
N ILE A 65 -7.21 -4.10 -4.86
CA ILE A 65 -6.33 -2.99 -4.49
C ILE A 65 -5.01 -3.51 -3.90
N LEU A 66 -3.89 -2.97 -4.38
CA LEU A 66 -2.56 -3.17 -3.84
C LEU A 66 -1.97 -1.82 -3.41
N ILE A 67 -1.35 -1.76 -2.22
CA ILE A 67 -0.82 -0.52 -1.65
C ILE A 67 0.71 -0.51 -1.74
N ASN A 68 1.31 0.52 -2.35
CA ASN A 68 2.71 0.84 -2.06
C ASN A 68 2.73 1.90 -0.94
N PRO A 69 3.11 1.53 0.30
CA PRO A 69 2.88 2.38 1.46
C PRO A 69 3.77 3.62 1.49
N PRO A 70 3.37 4.68 2.23
CA PRO A 70 4.23 5.81 2.52
C PRO A 70 5.54 5.40 3.19
N SER A 71 6.63 6.15 2.93
CA SER A 71 7.93 5.89 3.56
C SER A 71 7.96 6.26 5.06
N LEU A 72 7.09 7.19 5.49
CA LEU A 72 7.00 7.58 6.91
C LEU A 72 6.05 6.64 7.66
N ASN A 73 6.61 5.86 8.60
CA ASN A 73 5.93 4.78 9.30
C ASN A 73 4.59 5.18 9.95
N ILE A 74 4.50 6.36 10.55
CA ILE A 74 3.29 6.80 11.24
C ILE A 74 2.15 7.11 10.26
N ILE A 75 2.46 7.61 9.06
CA ILE A 75 1.46 7.78 8.00
C ILE A 75 0.94 6.40 7.59
N THR A 76 1.84 5.44 7.37
CA THR A 76 1.48 4.06 7.01
C THR A 76 0.58 3.42 8.06
N ALA A 77 0.90 3.55 9.35
CA ALA A 77 0.09 2.97 10.42
C ALA A 77 -1.35 3.50 10.42
N VAL A 78 -1.52 4.83 10.34
CA VAL A 78 -2.84 5.46 10.31
C VAL A 78 -3.58 5.14 9.00
N LEU A 79 -2.87 5.16 7.87
CA LEU A 79 -3.44 4.90 6.55
C LEU A 79 -3.98 3.47 6.46
N LEU A 80 -3.26 2.48 7.00
CA LEU A 80 -3.74 1.10 6.99
C LEU A 80 -5.00 0.91 7.83
N ALA A 81 -5.13 1.63 8.95
CA ALA A 81 -6.36 1.62 9.74
C ALA A 81 -7.54 2.25 8.98
N GLU A 82 -7.31 3.38 8.32
CA GLU A 82 -8.29 4.07 7.48
C GLU A 82 -8.74 3.20 6.28
N LEU A 83 -7.79 2.65 5.53
CA LEU A 83 -8.06 1.81 4.37
C LEU A 83 -8.76 0.50 4.76
N HIS A 84 -8.43 -0.09 5.92
CA HIS A 84 -9.16 -1.25 6.43
C HIS A 84 -10.66 -0.94 6.61
N GLY A 85 -10.99 0.27 7.11
CA GLY A 85 -12.38 0.71 7.22
C GLY A 85 -13.08 0.88 5.87
N ARG A 86 -12.39 1.44 4.86
CA ARG A 86 -12.96 1.65 3.52
C ARG A 86 -13.13 0.36 2.73
N CYS A 87 -12.15 -0.54 2.80
CA CYS A 87 -12.12 -1.78 2.06
C CYS A 87 -12.92 -2.91 2.73
N GLY A 88 -13.04 -2.89 4.06
CA GLY A 88 -13.60 -4.00 4.85
C GLY A 88 -12.62 -5.16 5.10
N TYR A 89 -11.38 -5.02 4.64
CA TYR A 89 -10.26 -5.94 4.84
C TYR A 89 -8.94 -5.17 4.83
N PHE A 90 -7.84 -5.78 5.31
CA PHE A 90 -6.53 -5.16 5.19
C PHE A 90 -5.99 -5.37 3.78
N PRO A 91 -5.79 -4.31 2.97
CA PRO A 91 -5.24 -4.47 1.65
C PRO A 91 -3.78 -4.97 1.72
N PRO A 92 -3.33 -5.79 0.75
CA PRO A 92 -1.93 -6.20 0.68
C PRO A 92 -1.02 -4.99 0.43
N VAL A 93 0.22 -5.07 0.90
CA VAL A 93 1.22 -4.01 0.74
C VAL A 93 2.45 -4.50 -0.02
N VAL A 94 3.01 -3.62 -0.85
CA VAL A 94 4.30 -3.83 -1.50
C VAL A 94 5.43 -3.55 -0.51
N ARG A 95 6.44 -4.41 -0.50
CA ARG A 95 7.71 -4.14 0.17
C ARG A 95 8.82 -4.04 -0.87
N LEU A 96 9.35 -2.84 -1.03
CA LEU A 96 10.55 -2.59 -1.82
C LEU A 96 11.79 -2.79 -0.95
N ARG A 97 12.89 -3.23 -1.55
CA ARG A 97 14.22 -3.28 -0.92
C ARG A 97 15.29 -2.82 -1.90
N GLN A 98 16.46 -2.45 -1.39
CA GLN A 98 17.62 -2.24 -2.24
C GLN A 98 18.01 -3.56 -2.93
N LYS A 99 18.32 -3.47 -4.22
CA LYS A 99 18.84 -4.58 -5.00
C LYS A 99 20.32 -4.77 -4.66
N GLU A 100 20.66 -5.95 -4.19
CA GLU A 100 22.03 -6.25 -3.76
C GLU A 100 23.00 -6.12 -4.95
N GLY A 101 24.14 -5.45 -4.71
CA GLY A 101 25.19 -5.26 -5.71
C GLY A 101 24.87 -4.24 -6.83
N SER A 102 23.76 -3.49 -6.76
CA SER A 102 23.45 -2.47 -7.77
C SER A 102 24.33 -1.22 -7.62
N ILE A 103 24.93 -0.76 -8.71
CA ILE A 103 25.63 0.54 -8.81
C ILE A 103 25.17 1.22 -10.10
N PRO A 104 24.42 2.35 -10.03
CA PRO A 104 23.96 3.06 -8.83
C PRO A 104 22.92 2.26 -8.01
N PRO A 105 22.56 2.72 -6.79
CA PRO A 105 21.54 2.07 -5.98
C PRO A 105 20.20 1.92 -6.71
N GLU A 106 19.73 0.69 -6.85
CA GLU A 106 18.42 0.34 -7.39
C GLU A 106 17.54 -0.29 -6.30
N PHE A 107 16.22 -0.19 -6.47
CA PHE A 107 15.25 -0.89 -5.64
C PHE A 107 14.54 -1.96 -6.47
N GLU A 108 14.15 -3.05 -5.82
CA GLU A 108 13.35 -4.13 -6.39
C GLU A 108 12.16 -4.46 -5.48
N VAL A 109 11.14 -5.10 -6.05
CA VAL A 109 10.03 -5.66 -5.28
C VAL A 109 10.53 -6.89 -4.53
N ALA A 110 10.64 -6.79 -3.21
CA ALA A 110 11.04 -7.92 -2.37
C ALA A 110 9.91 -8.93 -2.21
N GLU A 111 8.71 -8.43 -1.92
CA GLU A 111 7.52 -9.23 -1.65
C GLU A 111 6.24 -8.38 -1.70
N VAL A 112 5.10 -9.08 -1.80
CA VAL A 112 3.77 -8.52 -1.53
C VAL A 112 3.25 -9.18 -0.26
N VAL A 113 3.01 -8.37 0.77
CA VAL A 113 2.60 -8.84 2.10
C VAL A 113 1.08 -8.83 2.21
N ASN A 114 0.48 -9.98 2.43
CA ASN A 114 -0.95 -10.12 2.69
C ASN A 114 -1.29 -9.77 4.15
N LEU A 115 -1.60 -8.50 4.40
CA LEU A 115 -1.91 -8.01 5.75
C LEU A 115 -3.19 -8.62 6.34
N GLN A 116 -4.15 -8.99 5.50
CA GLN A 116 -5.37 -9.67 5.96
C GLN A 116 -5.05 -11.05 6.52
N GLU A 117 -4.21 -11.81 5.83
CA GLU A 117 -3.74 -13.12 6.29
C GLU A 117 -2.89 -13.01 7.56
N VAL A 118 -2.05 -11.98 7.68
CA VAL A 118 -1.31 -11.69 8.92
C VAL A 118 -2.28 -11.51 10.10
N ARG A 119 -3.36 -10.74 9.91
CA ARG A 119 -4.40 -10.54 10.94
C ARG A 119 -5.13 -11.84 11.28
N GLU A 120 -5.48 -12.64 10.28
CA GLU A 120 -6.21 -13.89 10.48
C GLU A 120 -5.38 -14.90 11.30
N ARG A 121 -4.12 -15.12 10.92
CA ARG A 121 -3.17 -15.96 11.68
C ARG A 121 -2.94 -15.44 13.10
N ALA A 122 -2.92 -14.12 13.29
CA ALA A 122 -2.80 -13.54 14.63
C ALA A 122 -4.06 -13.73 15.50
N ARG A 123 -5.25 -13.88 14.89
CA ARG A 123 -6.50 -14.14 15.64
C ARG A 123 -6.58 -15.57 16.15
N GLU A 124 -6.06 -16.54 15.40
CA GLU A 124 -6.02 -17.95 15.81
C GLU A 124 -5.25 -18.09 17.13
N LYS A 125 -4.09 -17.43 17.23
CA LYS A 125 -3.21 -17.44 18.41
C LYS A 125 -3.73 -16.66 19.63
N ARG A 126 -4.87 -15.96 19.53
CA ARG A 126 -5.39 -15.17 20.67
C ARG A 126 -5.94 -16.06 21.78
N TYR A 127 -6.40 -17.24 21.40
CA TYR A 127 -7.06 -18.19 22.29
C TYR A 127 -6.19 -19.42 22.59
N ASP A 128 -4.95 -19.42 22.08
CA ASP A 128 -3.87 -20.33 22.49
C ASP A 128 -3.17 -19.76 23.74
#